data_AF-A0A936LGC3-F1
#
_entry.id   AF-A0A936LGC3-F1
#
_cell.length_a   1.000
_cell.length_b   1.000
_cell.length_c   1.000
_cell.angle_alpha   90.00
_cell.angle_beta   90.00
_cell.angle_gamma   90.00
#
_symmetry.space_group_name_H-M   'P 1'
#
loop_
_entity.id
_entity.type
_entity.pdbx_description
1 polymer ?
#
loop_
_entity_poly.entity_id
_entity_poly.type
_entity_poly.pdbx_seq_one_letter_code
_entity_poly.pdbx_strand_id
1 'polypeptide(L)'
;MATGNWEAFPASRIPEVREAAEGWAAALRGIEKAWLCWCVSDRWCVLQQKLVQYVGWTPVVGHDTNVENPTVVPGSIYIDFNSQLKLPRLYPHFAMEWIHLFADRLAFWHSDFVVSKRDMEKAAKCFEDLKQGELAMPWGSTRLLMRLLAQARPVSNTNRLFEIIGCNTRQASLEQYQEGLGFWRHPEKHPNNTTLPDDYPHWEHSVGISLWARKHRDKHKLPSVDTRTGHAHSWGKGLRENTSKQELLDKHEDINAYAKKLGIEDLLR
;
A
#
# COMPACT_ATOMS: atom_id res chain seq x y z
N MET A 1 -12.12 -12.66 -7.91
CA MET A 1 -11.53 -11.39 -8.40
C MET A 1 -10.43 -10.99 -7.43
N ALA A 2 -9.29 -10.47 -7.89
CA ALA A 2 -8.17 -10.14 -7.00
C ALA A 2 -8.21 -8.68 -6.52
N THR A 3 -9.34 -8.29 -5.95
CA THR A 3 -9.56 -6.96 -5.37
C THR A 3 -9.06 -6.88 -3.92
N GLY A 4 -8.16 -7.79 -3.52
CA GLY A 4 -7.71 -8.01 -2.15
C GLY A 4 -8.86 -8.46 -1.24
N ASN A 5 -9.42 -9.64 -1.50
CA ASN A 5 -10.53 -10.22 -0.73
C ASN A 5 -10.35 -11.75 -0.66
N TRP A 6 -10.19 -12.28 0.55
CA TRP A 6 -10.03 -13.72 0.80
C TRP A 6 -11.30 -14.55 0.54
N GLU A 7 -12.50 -14.00 0.73
CA GLU A 7 -13.75 -14.68 0.37
C GLU A 7 -13.84 -14.94 -1.15
N ALA A 8 -13.29 -14.03 -1.96
CA ALA A 8 -13.38 -14.08 -3.42
C ALA A 8 -12.13 -14.66 -4.11
N PHE A 9 -11.13 -15.11 -3.34
CA PHE A 9 -9.87 -15.67 -3.84
C PHE A 9 -9.66 -17.09 -3.29
N PRO A 10 -9.81 -18.13 -4.13
CA PRO A 10 -9.76 -19.50 -3.66
C PRO A 10 -8.32 -19.91 -3.27
N ALA A 11 -8.19 -20.59 -2.13
CA ALA A 11 -6.90 -21.07 -1.62
C ALA A 11 -6.16 -22.00 -2.62
N SER A 12 -6.87 -22.69 -3.51
CA SER A 12 -6.30 -23.52 -4.57
C SER A 12 -5.41 -22.75 -5.55
N ARG A 13 -5.53 -21.42 -5.63
CA ARG A 13 -4.69 -20.57 -6.50
C ARG A 13 -3.43 -20.03 -5.84
N ILE A 14 -3.22 -20.29 -4.54
CA ILE A 14 -2.02 -19.84 -3.83
C ILE A 14 -0.72 -20.38 -4.47
N PRO A 15 -0.64 -21.65 -4.95
CA PRO A 15 0.53 -22.12 -5.68
C PRO A 15 0.88 -21.27 -6.91
N GLU A 16 -0.12 -20.82 -7.68
CA GLU A 16 0.10 -19.94 -8.84
C GLU A 16 0.69 -18.59 -8.43
N VAL A 17 0.29 -18.05 -7.27
CA VAL A 17 0.86 -16.80 -6.73
C VAL A 17 2.32 -17.00 -6.34
N ARG A 18 2.66 -18.14 -5.75
CA ARG A 18 4.04 -18.46 -5.38
C ARG A 18 4.94 -18.56 -6.60
N GLU A 19 4.47 -19.22 -7.65
CA GLU A 19 5.18 -19.31 -8.94
C GLU A 19 5.35 -17.93 -9.59
N ALA A 20 4.28 -17.13 -9.66
CA ALA A 20 4.35 -15.77 -10.20
C ALA A 20 5.33 -14.87 -9.42
N ALA A 21 5.38 -15.04 -8.09
CA ALA A 21 6.25 -14.27 -7.21
C ALA A 21 7.75 -14.56 -7.43
N GLU A 22 8.13 -15.70 -8.01
CA GLU A 22 9.53 -15.96 -8.39
C GLU A 22 10.03 -14.94 -9.43
N GLY A 23 9.17 -14.60 -10.40
CA GLY A 23 9.46 -13.56 -11.39
C GLY A 23 9.58 -12.18 -10.75
N TRP A 24 8.69 -11.85 -9.80
CA TRP A 24 8.76 -10.58 -9.07
C TRP A 24 10.02 -10.49 -8.22
N ALA A 25 10.41 -11.58 -7.55
CA ALA A 25 11.63 -11.67 -6.76
C ALA A 25 12.88 -11.52 -7.62
N ALA A 26 12.89 -12.12 -8.81
CA ALA A 26 13.97 -11.96 -9.77
C ALA A 26 14.12 -10.51 -10.23
N ALA A 27 13.01 -9.81 -10.49
CA ALA A 27 13.01 -8.40 -10.89
C ALA A 27 13.55 -7.46 -9.79
N LEU A 28 13.40 -7.83 -8.51
CA LEU A 28 13.89 -7.03 -7.38
C LEU A 28 15.24 -7.51 -6.81
N ARG A 29 15.95 -8.40 -7.50
CA ARG A 29 17.22 -8.92 -7.02
C ARG A 29 18.24 -7.79 -6.83
N GLY A 30 18.77 -7.67 -5.61
CA GLY A 30 19.73 -6.62 -5.24
C GLY A 30 19.10 -5.27 -4.90
N ILE A 31 17.78 -5.16 -4.87
CA ILE A 31 17.06 -3.94 -4.51
C ILE A 31 16.68 -3.97 -3.03
N GLU A 32 17.41 -3.22 -2.20
CA GLU A 32 17.16 -3.17 -0.76
C GLU A 32 16.03 -2.22 -0.36
N LYS A 33 15.81 -1.17 -1.16
CA LYS A 33 14.90 -0.05 -0.87
C LYS A 33 13.81 0.06 -1.94
N ALA A 34 12.98 -0.97 -2.05
CA ALA A 34 11.87 -1.01 -3.01
C ALA A 34 10.65 -0.23 -2.51
N TRP A 35 10.05 0.61 -3.37
CA TRP A 35 8.82 1.34 -3.08
C TRP A 35 7.77 1.15 -4.16
N LEU A 36 6.67 0.49 -3.84
CA LEU A 36 5.57 0.23 -4.77
C LEU A 36 4.83 1.53 -5.14
N CYS A 37 4.88 1.87 -6.41
CA CYS A 37 4.09 2.93 -7.05
C CYS A 37 3.02 2.26 -7.93
N TRP A 38 1.77 2.26 -7.47
CA TRP A 38 0.68 1.60 -8.19
C TRP A 38 0.02 2.56 -9.18
N CYS A 39 0.17 2.27 -10.48
CA CYS A 39 -0.34 3.12 -11.54
C CYS A 39 -1.85 2.94 -11.74
N VAL A 40 -2.59 4.01 -11.45
CA VAL A 40 -4.00 4.21 -11.87
C VAL A 40 -4.17 5.45 -12.75
N SER A 41 -3.26 6.41 -12.64
CA SER A 41 -3.09 7.58 -13.51
C SER A 41 -1.60 7.75 -13.75
N ASP A 42 -1.21 7.83 -15.03
CA ASP A 42 0.18 7.85 -15.43
C ASP A 42 0.94 9.06 -14.86
N ARG A 43 0.32 10.24 -14.91
CA ARG A 43 0.92 11.49 -14.42
C ARG A 43 1.18 11.45 -12.91
N TRP A 44 0.23 10.93 -12.16
CA TRP A 44 0.37 10.75 -10.71
C TRP A 44 1.43 9.71 -10.37
N CYS A 45 1.46 8.59 -11.10
CA CYS A 45 2.47 7.55 -10.92
C CYS A 45 3.89 8.07 -11.23
N VAL A 46 4.08 8.86 -12.29
CA VAL A 46 5.38 9.47 -12.62
C VAL A 46 5.84 10.42 -11.51
N LEU A 47 4.96 11.27 -10.97
CA LEU A 47 5.29 12.16 -9.85
C LEU A 47 5.69 11.36 -8.61
N GLN A 48 4.95 10.29 -8.31
CA GLN A 48 5.25 9.36 -7.23
C GLN A 48 6.64 8.73 -7.41
N GLN A 49 6.95 8.20 -8.60
CA GLN A 49 8.26 7.62 -8.90
C GLN A 49 9.40 8.62 -8.64
N LYS A 50 9.28 9.85 -9.14
CA LYS A 50 10.31 10.89 -8.93
C LYS A 50 10.48 11.26 -7.45
N LEU A 51 9.39 11.29 -6.69
CA LEU A 51 9.45 11.57 -5.25
C LEU A 51 10.10 10.42 -4.45
N VAL A 52 9.90 9.17 -4.88
CA VAL A 52 10.62 7.99 -4.34
C VAL A 52 12.12 8.09 -4.64
N GLN A 53 12.49 8.44 -5.88
CA GLN A 53 13.89 8.61 -6.27
C GLN A 53 14.58 9.75 -5.52
N TYR A 54 13.85 10.82 -5.20
CA TYR A 54 14.37 11.94 -4.41
C TYR A 54 14.94 11.50 -3.05
N VAL A 55 14.36 10.48 -2.40
CA VAL A 55 14.87 9.92 -1.13
C VAL A 55 15.78 8.71 -1.31
N GLY A 56 16.23 8.42 -2.54
CA GLY A 56 17.15 7.33 -2.83
C GLY A 56 16.53 5.92 -2.74
N TRP A 57 15.21 5.83 -2.79
CA TRP A 57 14.50 4.56 -2.92
C TRP A 57 14.29 4.22 -4.40
N THR A 58 14.13 2.94 -4.71
CA THR A 58 13.86 2.44 -6.06
C THR A 58 12.35 2.30 -6.27
N PRO A 59 11.74 3.04 -7.20
CA PRO A 59 10.33 2.87 -7.51
C PRO A 59 10.08 1.52 -8.18
N VAL A 60 9.10 0.78 -7.68
CA VAL A 60 8.58 -0.45 -8.28
C VAL A 60 7.19 -0.13 -8.84
N VAL A 61 7.08 -0.08 -10.16
CA VAL A 61 5.86 0.29 -10.88
C VAL A 61 5.04 -0.96 -11.14
N GLY A 62 3.90 -1.07 -10.44
CA GLY A 62 2.81 -1.98 -10.77
C GLY A 62 1.63 -1.19 -11.34
N HIS A 63 0.59 -1.85 -11.82
CA HIS A 63 -0.54 -1.16 -12.43
C HIS A 63 -1.85 -1.91 -12.26
N ASP A 64 -2.95 -1.15 -12.26
CA ASP A 64 -4.28 -1.72 -12.37
C ASP A 64 -4.50 -2.28 -13.78
N THR A 65 -5.37 -3.27 -13.88
CA THR A 65 -5.66 -4.05 -15.10
C THR A 65 -6.17 -3.22 -16.28
N ASN A 66 -6.68 -2.01 -16.03
CA ASN A 66 -7.15 -1.06 -17.03
C ASN A 66 -6.05 -0.13 -17.57
N VAL A 67 -4.82 -0.22 -17.07
CA VAL A 67 -3.66 0.53 -17.56
C VAL A 67 -2.76 -0.45 -18.31
N GLU A 68 -2.54 -0.23 -19.60
CA GLU A 68 -1.75 -1.17 -20.43
C GLU A 68 -0.24 -0.87 -20.40
N ASN A 69 0.15 0.40 -20.42
CA ASN A 69 1.55 0.82 -20.57
C ASN A 69 1.87 1.99 -19.63
N PRO A 70 2.08 1.73 -18.33
CA PRO A 70 2.48 2.80 -17.41
C PRO A 70 3.88 3.33 -17.78
N THR A 71 4.06 4.64 -17.68
CA THR A 71 5.36 5.29 -17.88
C THR A 71 6.31 4.91 -16.74
N VAL A 72 7.48 4.40 -17.10
CA VAL A 72 8.54 3.99 -16.17
C VAL A 72 9.68 5.00 -16.26
N VAL A 73 9.88 5.77 -15.20
CA VAL A 73 10.97 6.76 -15.11
C VAL A 73 12.32 6.03 -15.06
N PRO A 74 13.40 6.54 -15.69
CA PRO A 74 14.73 5.93 -15.59
C PRO A 74 15.14 5.67 -14.13
N GLY A 75 15.64 4.47 -13.84
CA GLY A 75 15.98 4.03 -12.49
C GLY A 75 14.83 3.39 -11.70
N SER A 76 13.61 3.35 -12.26
CA SER A 76 12.48 2.56 -11.75
C SER A 76 12.49 1.14 -12.33
N ILE A 77 11.80 0.23 -11.64
CA ILE A 77 11.60 -1.17 -12.06
C ILE A 77 10.11 -1.37 -12.35
N TYR A 78 9.79 -1.98 -13.49
CA TYR A 78 8.41 -2.36 -13.82
C TYR A 78 8.16 -3.84 -13.52
N ILE A 79 7.02 -4.14 -12.90
CA ILE A 79 6.55 -5.50 -12.66
C ILE A 79 5.07 -5.59 -13.04
N ASP A 80 4.77 -6.41 -14.06
CA ASP A 80 3.41 -6.86 -14.32
C ASP A 80 3.04 -7.99 -13.36
N PHE A 81 2.46 -7.62 -12.22
CA PHE A 81 1.96 -8.55 -11.20
C PHE A 81 0.82 -9.46 -11.70
N ASN A 82 0.20 -9.15 -12.84
CA ASN A 82 -0.90 -9.93 -13.40
C ASN A 82 -0.50 -10.79 -14.62
N SER A 83 0.72 -10.62 -15.12
CA SER A 83 1.23 -11.28 -16.34
C SER A 83 0.99 -12.78 -16.37
N GLN A 84 1.18 -13.48 -15.24
CA GLN A 84 0.94 -14.93 -15.13
C GLN A 84 -0.46 -15.27 -14.61
N LEU A 85 -0.99 -14.47 -13.67
CA LEU A 85 -2.22 -14.79 -12.95
C LEU A 85 -3.50 -14.55 -13.76
N LYS A 86 -3.43 -13.68 -14.79
CA LYS A 86 -4.51 -13.35 -15.72
C LYS A 86 -5.84 -13.02 -15.02
N LEU A 87 -5.75 -12.31 -13.90
CA LEU A 87 -6.90 -11.91 -13.11
C LEU A 87 -7.64 -10.78 -13.84
N PRO A 88 -8.99 -10.76 -13.79
CA PRO A 88 -9.79 -9.73 -14.48
C PRO A 88 -9.63 -8.34 -13.84
N ARG A 89 -9.17 -8.27 -12.58
CA ARG A 89 -8.89 -7.05 -11.84
C ARG A 89 -7.86 -7.32 -10.75
N LEU A 90 -6.92 -6.40 -10.58
CA LEU A 90 -5.81 -6.49 -9.62
C LEU A 90 -5.62 -5.16 -8.90
N TYR A 91 -5.61 -5.16 -7.56
CA TYR A 91 -5.39 -3.97 -6.72
C TYR A 91 -4.02 -4.02 -6.05
N PRO A 92 -3.45 -2.89 -5.59
CA PRO A 92 -2.12 -2.86 -4.97
C PRO A 92 -2.03 -3.76 -3.74
N HIS A 93 -3.12 -3.88 -2.97
CA HIS A 93 -3.22 -4.78 -1.82
C HIS A 93 -2.91 -6.23 -2.19
N PHE A 94 -3.14 -6.64 -3.44
CA PHE A 94 -2.75 -7.96 -3.92
C PHE A 94 -1.25 -8.17 -3.75
N ALA A 95 -0.42 -7.31 -4.33
CA ALA A 95 1.03 -7.39 -4.19
C ALA A 95 1.48 -7.25 -2.72
N MET A 96 0.81 -6.37 -1.95
CA MET A 96 1.17 -6.11 -0.56
C MET A 96 0.97 -7.32 0.38
N GLU A 97 -0.02 -8.19 0.10
CA GLU A 97 -0.24 -9.42 0.88
C GLU A 97 0.95 -10.39 0.78
N TRP A 98 1.62 -10.36 -0.38
CA TRP A 98 2.62 -11.35 -0.77
C TRP A 98 4.06 -10.85 -0.69
N ILE A 99 4.31 -9.73 -0.02
CA ILE A 99 5.65 -9.11 0.10
C ILE A 99 6.71 -10.14 0.52
N HIS A 100 6.38 -11.01 1.47
CA HIS A 100 7.29 -12.04 1.98
C HIS A 100 7.84 -12.99 0.91
N LEU A 101 7.18 -13.11 -0.24
CA LEU A 101 7.63 -13.95 -1.34
C LEU A 101 8.71 -13.27 -2.19
N PHE A 102 8.68 -11.94 -2.34
CA PHE A 102 9.44 -11.29 -3.41
C PHE A 102 10.31 -10.09 -3.00
N ALA A 103 10.16 -9.54 -1.79
CA ALA A 103 10.95 -8.40 -1.35
C ALA A 103 11.41 -8.54 0.11
N ASP A 104 12.61 -8.06 0.41
CA ASP A 104 13.12 -8.01 1.79
C ASP A 104 12.40 -6.96 2.64
N ARG A 105 11.94 -5.91 1.95
CA ARG A 105 11.14 -4.81 2.45
C ARG A 105 10.44 -4.15 1.28
N LEU A 106 9.19 -3.78 1.46
CA LEU A 106 8.46 -3.00 0.46
C LEU A 106 7.78 -1.81 1.14
N ALA A 107 8.20 -0.60 0.77
CA ALA A 107 7.44 0.60 1.02
C ALA A 107 6.31 0.71 -0.02
N PHE A 108 5.23 1.38 0.32
CA PHE A 108 4.09 1.57 -0.56
C PHE A 108 3.34 2.84 -0.15
N TRP A 109 2.52 3.34 -1.06
CA TRP A 109 1.49 4.33 -0.77
C TRP A 109 0.26 4.10 -1.62
N HIS A 110 -0.83 4.76 -1.24
CA HIS A 110 -2.05 4.78 -2.03
C HIS A 110 -1.82 5.55 -3.35
N SER A 111 -2.53 5.15 -4.40
CA SER A 111 -2.29 5.66 -5.76
C SER A 111 -2.70 7.12 -5.99
N ASP A 112 -3.39 7.73 -5.02
CA ASP A 112 -3.84 9.14 -5.02
C ASP A 112 -3.16 9.97 -3.92
N PHE A 113 -2.00 9.53 -3.46
CA PHE A 113 -1.29 10.12 -2.34
C PHE A 113 0.12 10.55 -2.74
N VAL A 114 0.46 11.80 -2.45
CA VAL A 114 1.82 12.34 -2.55
C VAL A 114 2.07 13.25 -1.34
N VAL A 115 3.33 13.40 -0.95
CA VAL A 115 3.70 14.20 0.23
C VAL A 115 4.75 15.25 -0.13
N SER A 116 4.97 16.18 0.80
CA SER A 116 6.11 17.09 0.70
C SER A 116 7.44 16.32 0.75
N LYS A 117 8.51 16.88 0.18
CA LYS A 117 9.87 16.33 0.29
C LYS A 117 10.28 16.05 1.74
N ARG A 118 9.97 16.98 2.64
CA ARG A 118 10.23 16.85 4.08
C ARG A 118 9.55 15.62 4.68
N ASP A 119 8.29 15.37 4.34
CA ASP A 119 7.57 14.20 4.86
C ASP A 119 8.04 12.90 4.19
N MET A 120 8.46 12.98 2.93
CA MET A 120 9.09 11.87 2.24
C MET A 120 10.39 11.44 2.93
N GLU A 121 11.24 12.38 3.31
CA GLU A 121 12.48 12.12 4.06
C GLU A 121 12.20 11.46 5.42
N LYS A 122 11.17 11.92 6.14
CA LYS A 122 10.75 11.30 7.41
C LYS A 122 10.25 9.88 7.21
N ALA A 123 9.46 9.64 6.16
CA ALA A 123 8.96 8.32 5.82
C ALA A 123 10.12 7.38 5.47
N ALA A 124 11.00 7.79 4.55
CA ALA A 124 12.17 7.04 4.13
C ALA A 124 13.05 6.65 5.32
N LYS A 125 13.38 7.62 6.19
CA LYS A 125 14.16 7.34 7.42
C LYS A 125 13.46 6.31 8.32
N CYS A 126 12.18 6.51 8.61
CA CYS A 126 11.39 5.57 9.41
C CYS A 126 11.37 4.16 8.79
N PHE A 127 11.31 4.08 7.46
CA PHE A 127 11.24 2.83 6.72
C PHE A 127 12.59 2.12 6.63
N GLU A 128 13.69 2.85 6.56
CA GLU A 128 15.05 2.30 6.61
C GLU A 128 15.38 1.74 8.00
N ASP A 129 14.88 2.40 9.05
CA ASP A 129 15.14 2.02 10.44
C ASP A 129 14.37 0.75 10.89
N LEU A 130 13.39 0.24 10.11
CA LEU A 130 12.66 -0.97 10.53
C LEU A 130 13.54 -2.22 10.47
N LYS A 131 13.41 -3.06 11.48
CA LYS A 131 14.03 -4.39 11.55
C LYS A 131 13.13 -5.43 10.91
N GLN A 132 13.70 -6.57 10.51
CA GLN A 132 12.87 -7.72 10.07
C GLN A 132 11.86 -8.07 11.17
N GLY A 133 10.61 -8.25 10.76
CA GLY A 133 9.47 -8.48 11.66
C GLY A 133 8.71 -7.19 12.00
N GLU A 134 9.19 -6.02 11.59
CA GLU A 134 8.51 -4.74 11.85
C GLU A 134 7.73 -4.21 10.63
N LEU A 135 6.71 -3.40 10.94
CA LEU A 135 5.81 -2.69 10.01
C LEU A 135 5.76 -1.20 10.40
N ALA A 136 5.76 -0.31 9.42
CA ALA A 136 5.45 1.11 9.64
C ALA A 136 4.20 1.53 8.87
N MET A 137 3.17 2.01 9.57
CA MET A 137 1.94 2.54 8.95
C MET A 137 1.26 3.57 9.87
N PRO A 138 0.62 4.61 9.32
CA PRO A 138 -0.15 5.56 10.11
C PRO A 138 -1.49 4.94 10.56
N TRP A 139 -1.94 5.37 11.75
CA TRP A 139 -3.33 5.19 12.17
C TRP A 139 -4.20 6.25 11.49
N GLY A 140 -5.48 5.94 11.24
CA GLY A 140 -6.43 6.92 10.70
C GLY A 140 -6.60 8.19 11.58
N SER A 141 -6.23 8.13 12.87
CA SER A 141 -6.17 9.30 13.75
C SER A 141 -4.74 9.63 14.20
N THR A 142 -4.35 10.88 14.03
CA THR A 142 -3.04 11.40 14.47
C THR A 142 -3.02 11.82 15.95
N ARG A 143 -4.17 11.87 16.63
CA ARG A 143 -4.26 12.29 18.04
C ARG A 143 -3.76 11.17 18.96
N LEU A 144 -2.70 11.45 19.74
CA LEU A 144 -2.07 10.48 20.64
C LEU A 144 -3.08 9.74 21.54
N LEU A 145 -3.99 10.47 22.20
CA LEU A 145 -5.02 9.88 23.06
C LEU A 145 -5.95 8.93 22.29
N MET A 146 -6.35 9.30 21.06
CA MET A 146 -7.19 8.44 20.22
C MET A 146 -6.45 7.21 19.74
N ARG A 147 -5.12 7.27 19.56
CA ARG A 147 -4.29 6.10 19.21
C ARG A 147 -4.19 5.13 20.37
N LEU A 148 -3.96 5.64 21.58
CA LEU A 148 -3.95 4.84 22.80
C LEU A 148 -5.31 4.14 23.01
N LEU A 149 -6.42 4.87 22.80
CA LEU A 149 -7.77 4.32 22.90
C LEU A 149 -8.13 3.37 21.75
N ALA A 150 -7.67 3.64 20.53
CA ALA A 150 -7.88 2.78 19.35
C ALA A 150 -7.31 1.39 19.57
N GLN A 151 -6.21 1.27 20.30
CA GLN A 151 -5.58 0.00 20.63
C GLN A 151 -6.39 -0.85 21.61
N ALA A 152 -7.31 -0.25 22.38
CA ALA A 152 -8.16 -0.94 23.35
C ALA A 152 -9.58 -1.20 22.81
N ARG A 153 -9.91 -0.71 21.62
CA ARG A 153 -11.25 -0.81 21.01
C ARG A 153 -11.28 -1.84 19.88
N PRO A 154 -12.45 -2.42 19.56
CA PRO A 154 -12.63 -3.19 18.33
C PRO A 154 -12.17 -2.39 17.10
N VAL A 155 -11.64 -3.07 16.08
CA VAL A 155 -11.27 -2.41 14.82
C VAL A 155 -12.52 -1.83 14.16
N SER A 156 -12.39 -0.62 13.63
CA SER A 156 -13.40 0.08 12.85
C SER A 156 -12.73 1.02 11.85
N ASN A 157 -13.51 1.56 10.92
CA ASN A 157 -13.02 2.51 9.92
C ASN A 157 -12.36 3.77 10.51
N THR A 158 -12.69 4.14 11.74
CA THR A 158 -12.14 5.34 12.38
C THR A 158 -10.86 5.08 13.17
N ASN A 159 -10.51 3.80 13.39
CA ASN A 159 -9.40 3.43 14.25
C ASN A 159 -8.46 2.36 13.65
N ARG A 160 -8.68 1.97 12.39
CA ARG A 160 -7.80 1.06 11.63
C ARG A 160 -6.52 1.77 11.15
N LEU A 161 -5.51 0.96 10.87
CA LEU A 161 -4.41 1.37 10.01
C LEU A 161 -4.97 1.69 8.63
N PHE A 162 -4.49 2.79 8.07
CA PHE A 162 -4.93 3.27 6.78
C PHE A 162 -3.73 3.24 5.84
N GLU A 163 -3.87 2.48 4.76
CA GLU A 163 -2.84 2.15 3.76
C GLU A 163 -2.47 3.32 2.84
N ILE A 164 -2.37 4.52 3.41
CA ILE A 164 -1.96 5.74 2.73
C ILE A 164 -0.50 5.64 2.32
N ILE A 165 0.34 5.25 3.28
CA ILE A 165 1.78 5.18 3.14
C ILE A 165 2.27 4.20 4.22
N GLY A 166 3.11 3.26 3.83
CA GLY A 166 3.57 2.25 4.76
C GLY A 166 4.78 1.50 4.25
N CYS A 167 5.36 0.69 5.11
CA CYS A 167 6.48 -0.16 4.78
C CYS A 167 6.43 -1.43 5.61
N ASN A 168 6.54 -2.57 4.93
CA ASN A 168 6.44 -3.90 5.53
C ASN A 168 7.69 -4.70 5.22
N THR A 169 8.29 -5.31 6.24
CA THR A 169 9.47 -6.17 6.07
C THR A 169 9.05 -7.58 5.66
N ARG A 170 9.95 -8.34 5.03
CA ARG A 170 9.69 -9.72 4.60
C ARG A 170 9.16 -10.58 5.75
N GLN A 171 9.83 -10.54 6.90
CA GLN A 171 9.43 -11.33 8.06
C GLN A 171 8.09 -10.86 8.63
N ALA A 172 7.81 -9.55 8.68
CA ALA A 172 6.51 -9.06 9.13
C ALA A 172 5.39 -9.55 8.20
N SER A 173 5.58 -9.46 6.88
CA SER A 173 4.63 -9.99 5.89
C SER A 173 4.42 -11.50 6.04
N LEU A 174 5.46 -12.27 6.34
CA LEU A 174 5.35 -13.71 6.55
C LEU A 174 4.53 -14.03 7.81
N GLU A 175 4.82 -13.36 8.93
CA GLU A 175 4.08 -13.52 10.18
C GLU A 175 2.60 -13.14 10.00
N GLN A 176 2.32 -12.05 9.28
CA GLN A 176 0.96 -11.63 8.94
C GLN A 176 0.22 -12.69 8.13
N TYR A 177 0.86 -13.26 7.11
CA TYR A 177 0.28 -14.34 6.30
C TYR A 177 0.04 -15.61 7.12
N GLN A 178 0.99 -15.99 7.98
CA GLN A 178 0.85 -17.17 8.85
C GLN A 178 -0.27 -17.02 9.87
N GLU A 179 -0.52 -15.82 10.35
CA GLU A 179 -1.62 -15.52 11.29
C GLU A 179 -2.96 -15.23 10.59
N GLY A 180 -2.97 -15.10 9.26
CA GLY A 180 -4.14 -14.69 8.49
C GLY A 180 -4.56 -13.23 8.72
N LEU A 181 -3.61 -12.36 9.07
CA LEU A 181 -3.83 -10.97 9.45
C LEU A 181 -3.12 -10.00 8.48
N GLY A 182 -3.47 -10.09 7.20
CA GLY A 182 -2.88 -9.29 6.11
C GLY A 182 -3.65 -8.02 5.72
N PHE A 183 -3.41 -7.55 4.50
CA PHE A 183 -4.00 -6.35 3.92
C PHE A 183 -5.36 -6.58 3.28
N TRP A 184 -5.65 -7.81 2.87
CA TRP A 184 -6.90 -8.14 2.18
C TRP A 184 -8.12 -8.05 3.10
N ARG A 185 -9.27 -7.83 2.47
CA ARG A 185 -10.59 -7.95 3.08
C ARG A 185 -10.86 -9.39 3.47
N HIS A 186 -11.81 -9.56 4.38
CA HIS A 186 -12.21 -10.86 4.91
C HIS A 186 -11.06 -11.66 5.56
N PRO A 187 -10.32 -11.09 6.52
CA PRO A 187 -9.27 -11.84 7.21
C PRO A 187 -9.81 -13.10 7.92
N GLU A 188 -11.09 -13.12 8.29
CA GLU A 188 -11.75 -14.30 8.84
C GLU A 188 -11.77 -15.49 7.86
N LYS A 189 -11.81 -15.21 6.55
CA LYS A 189 -11.77 -16.21 5.46
C LYS A 189 -10.36 -16.56 5.01
N HIS A 190 -9.32 -15.97 5.60
CA HIS A 190 -7.93 -16.30 5.26
C HIS A 190 -7.66 -17.79 5.56
N PRO A 191 -7.00 -18.55 4.66
CA PRO A 191 -6.79 -20.00 4.82
C PRO A 191 -6.00 -20.39 6.09
N ASN A 192 -5.12 -19.51 6.56
CA ASN A 192 -4.38 -19.67 7.82
C ASN A 192 -5.05 -19.02 9.05
N ASN A 193 -6.20 -18.35 8.91
CA ASN A 193 -6.86 -17.78 10.07
C ASN A 193 -7.53 -18.89 10.89
N THR A 194 -7.23 -18.92 12.19
CA THR A 194 -7.81 -19.89 13.13
C THR A 194 -8.53 -19.22 14.30
N THR A 195 -8.64 -17.88 14.31
CA THR A 195 -9.02 -17.13 15.53
C THR A 195 -10.12 -16.10 15.35
N LEU A 196 -10.27 -15.52 14.16
CA LEU A 196 -11.34 -14.54 13.91
C LEU A 196 -12.68 -15.25 13.63
N PRO A 197 -13.78 -14.84 14.29
CA PRO A 197 -15.11 -15.38 14.00
C PRO A 197 -15.63 -14.87 12.65
N ASP A 198 -16.60 -15.60 12.08
CA ASP A 198 -17.18 -15.31 10.76
C ASP A 198 -17.96 -13.97 10.70
N ASP A 199 -18.34 -13.38 11.83
CA ASP A 199 -19.13 -12.15 11.94
C ASP A 199 -18.28 -10.88 12.17
N TYR A 200 -16.96 -10.99 12.00
CA TYR A 200 -16.02 -9.88 12.18
C TYR A 200 -16.20 -8.78 11.12
N PRO A 201 -16.06 -7.47 11.40
CA PRO A 201 -16.22 -6.41 10.39
C PRO A 201 -15.12 -6.49 9.31
N HIS A 202 -15.48 -7.04 8.15
CA HIS A 202 -14.55 -7.66 7.20
C HIS A 202 -14.41 -6.95 5.85
N TRP A 203 -15.28 -5.97 5.56
CA TRP A 203 -15.42 -5.38 4.22
C TRP A 203 -14.32 -4.41 3.82
N GLU A 204 -13.40 -4.10 4.72
CA GLU A 204 -12.41 -3.03 4.58
C GLU A 204 -11.00 -3.62 4.52
N HIS A 205 -10.18 -3.09 3.61
CA HIS A 205 -8.77 -3.43 3.56
C HIS A 205 -8.07 -2.99 4.85
N SER A 206 -6.93 -3.61 5.14
CA SER A 206 -6.12 -3.31 6.32
C SER A 206 -6.78 -3.58 7.68
N VAL A 207 -7.92 -4.29 7.72
CA VAL A 207 -8.48 -4.75 9.00
C VAL A 207 -7.57 -5.80 9.64
N GLY A 208 -7.14 -6.81 8.88
CA GLY A 208 -6.20 -7.84 9.34
C GLY A 208 -4.89 -7.22 9.86
N ILE A 209 -4.25 -6.36 9.08
CA ILE A 209 -3.00 -5.71 9.48
C ILE A 209 -3.17 -4.82 10.73
N SER A 210 -4.36 -4.22 10.92
CA SER A 210 -4.67 -3.46 12.14
C SER A 210 -4.73 -4.35 13.37
N LEU A 211 -5.30 -5.55 13.25
CA LEU A 211 -5.31 -6.54 14.31
C LEU A 211 -3.90 -7.02 14.62
N TRP A 212 -3.13 -7.34 13.58
CA TRP A 212 -1.74 -7.76 13.72
C TRP A 212 -0.92 -6.70 14.46
N ALA A 213 -1.00 -5.43 14.07
CA ALA A 213 -0.28 -4.34 14.72
C ALA A 213 -0.73 -4.10 16.18
N ARG A 214 -1.99 -4.41 16.53
CA ARG A 214 -2.47 -4.32 17.92
C ARG A 214 -2.02 -5.49 18.78
N LYS A 215 -1.88 -6.67 18.19
CA LYS A 215 -1.35 -7.88 18.83
C LYS A 215 0.17 -7.77 19.03
N HIS A 216 0.88 -7.22 18.05
CA HIS A 216 2.34 -7.09 18.01
C HIS A 216 2.78 -5.62 18.09
N ARG A 217 2.42 -4.94 19.19
CA ARG A 217 2.55 -3.47 19.30
C ARG A 217 3.99 -2.98 19.22
N ASP A 218 4.93 -3.75 19.75
CA ASP A 218 6.36 -3.46 19.71
C ASP A 218 6.93 -3.49 18.28
N LYS A 219 6.29 -4.26 17.40
CA LYS A 219 6.66 -4.41 15.98
C LYS A 219 6.04 -3.35 15.06
N HIS A 220 5.15 -2.50 15.57
CA HIS A 220 4.51 -1.42 14.79
C HIS A 220 5.18 -0.08 15.03
N LYS A 221 5.66 0.56 13.96
CA LYS A 221 6.23 1.91 13.94
C LYS A 221 5.32 2.90 13.23
N LEU A 222 5.56 4.17 13.51
CA LEU A 222 4.67 5.25 13.11
C LEU A 222 5.45 6.24 12.24
N PRO A 223 5.21 6.27 10.92
CA PRO A 223 5.83 7.27 10.07
C PRO A 223 5.26 8.66 10.45
N SER A 224 6.14 9.62 10.72
CA SER A 224 5.77 10.98 11.13
C SER A 224 5.39 11.86 9.93
N VAL A 225 4.43 11.40 9.13
CA VAL A 225 3.97 12.04 7.89
C VAL A 225 2.61 12.72 8.06
N ASP A 226 2.41 13.84 7.38
CA ASP A 226 1.08 14.45 7.27
C ASP A 226 0.23 13.71 6.22
N THR A 227 -0.58 12.78 6.72
CA THR A 227 -1.49 11.99 5.89
C THR A 227 -2.71 12.75 5.39
N ARG A 228 -3.03 13.93 5.95
CA ARG A 228 -4.26 14.65 5.60
C ARG A 228 -4.07 15.53 4.37
N THR A 229 -2.92 16.19 4.30
CA THR A 229 -2.63 17.18 3.25
C THR A 229 -2.26 16.54 1.92
N GLY A 230 -1.70 15.32 1.95
CA GLY A 230 -1.22 14.61 0.77
C GLY A 230 -2.24 13.80 -0.02
N HIS A 231 -3.46 13.59 0.53
CA HIS A 231 -4.50 12.87 -0.18
C HIS A 231 -5.23 13.75 -1.18
N ALA A 232 -5.40 13.24 -2.39
CA ALA A 232 -6.08 13.99 -3.42
C ALA A 232 -7.61 14.08 -3.17
N HIS A 233 -8.21 13.02 -2.62
CA HIS A 233 -9.67 12.97 -2.37
C HIS A 233 -10.14 13.87 -1.20
N SER A 234 -9.25 14.34 -0.32
CA SER A 234 -9.63 15.19 0.82
C SER A 234 -10.04 16.62 0.43
N TRP A 235 -10.06 16.95 -0.87
CA TRP A 235 -10.27 18.32 -1.36
C TRP A 235 -11.41 18.50 -2.37
N GLY A 236 -12.28 17.51 -2.60
CA GLY A 236 -13.43 17.64 -3.52
C GLY A 236 -14.78 17.25 -2.89
N LYS A 237 -15.74 18.19 -2.82
CA LYS A 237 -17.16 17.87 -2.61
C LYS A 237 -17.82 17.59 -3.96
N GLY A 238 -18.52 16.46 -4.11
CA GLY A 238 -19.49 16.27 -5.20
C GLY A 238 -19.18 15.18 -6.24
N LEU A 239 -18.51 14.09 -5.90
CA LEU A 239 -18.27 12.99 -6.84
C LEU A 239 -19.49 12.06 -6.95
N ARG A 240 -19.89 11.73 -8.18
CA ARG A 240 -20.92 10.74 -8.51
C ARG A 240 -20.32 9.33 -8.48
N GLU A 241 -21.11 8.33 -8.10
CA GLU A 241 -20.70 6.93 -7.84
C GLU A 241 -20.10 6.15 -9.04
N ASN A 242 -20.09 6.71 -10.26
CA ASN A 242 -19.72 5.98 -11.49
C ASN A 242 -18.45 6.49 -12.22
N THR A 243 -17.69 7.42 -11.66
CA THR A 243 -16.46 7.93 -12.31
C THR A 243 -15.27 7.04 -11.98
N SER A 244 -14.45 6.66 -12.98
CA SER A 244 -13.24 5.86 -12.74
C SER A 244 -12.21 6.63 -11.89
N LYS A 245 -11.38 5.94 -11.11
CA LYS A 245 -10.36 6.60 -10.26
C LYS A 245 -9.36 7.42 -11.08
N GLN A 246 -9.02 6.95 -12.27
CA GLN A 246 -8.21 7.68 -13.24
C GLN A 246 -8.86 9.01 -13.62
N GLU A 247 -10.14 8.97 -14.02
CA GLU A 247 -10.87 10.20 -14.36
C GLU A 247 -11.01 11.15 -13.16
N LEU A 248 -11.11 10.64 -11.93
CA LEU A 248 -11.10 11.48 -10.73
C LEU A 248 -9.78 12.24 -10.59
N LEU A 249 -8.66 11.53 -10.69
CA LEU A 249 -7.31 12.09 -10.58
C LEU A 249 -6.98 13.04 -11.73
N ASP A 250 -7.48 12.75 -12.93
CA ASP A 250 -7.16 13.52 -14.14
C ASP A 250 -8.09 14.73 -14.34
N LYS A 251 -9.38 14.63 -13.96
CA LYS A 251 -10.39 15.69 -14.18
C LYS A 251 -10.60 16.59 -12.96
N HIS A 252 -10.47 16.07 -11.75
CA HIS A 252 -10.92 16.76 -10.54
C HIS A 252 -9.80 17.16 -9.58
N GLU A 253 -8.58 16.65 -9.78
CA GLU A 253 -7.44 16.90 -8.90
C GLU A 253 -6.28 17.46 -9.73
N ASP A 254 -6.15 18.79 -9.80
CA ASP A 254 -5.06 19.44 -10.54
C ASP A 254 -3.70 19.12 -9.89
N ILE A 255 -2.99 18.15 -10.48
CA ILE A 255 -1.67 17.71 -10.02
C ILE A 255 -0.67 18.86 -9.91
N ASN A 256 -0.78 19.93 -10.72
CA ASN A 256 0.09 21.10 -10.61
C ASN A 256 -0.19 21.88 -9.33
N ALA A 257 -1.47 22.09 -9.02
CA ALA A 257 -1.88 22.73 -7.77
C ALA A 257 -1.44 21.91 -6.55
N TYR A 258 -1.55 20.58 -6.61
CA TYR A 258 -1.05 19.67 -5.57
C TYR A 258 0.47 19.79 -5.39
N ALA A 259 1.22 19.69 -6.48
CA ALA A 259 2.67 19.75 -6.44
C ALA A 259 3.16 21.10 -5.88
N LYS A 260 2.55 22.21 -6.30
CA LYS A 260 2.84 23.54 -5.76
C LYS A 260 2.57 23.63 -4.27
N LYS A 261 1.40 23.15 -3.81
CA LYS A 261 1.02 23.16 -2.39
C LYS A 261 1.99 22.37 -1.51
N LEU A 262 2.51 21.25 -2.03
CA LEU A 262 3.45 20.38 -1.34
C LEU A 262 4.93 20.80 -1.52
N GLY A 263 5.20 21.81 -2.34
CA GLY A 263 6.57 22.27 -2.65
C GLY A 263 7.38 21.26 -3.46
N ILE A 264 6.73 20.52 -4.36
CA ILE A 264 7.33 19.47 -5.21
C ILE A 264 7.13 19.73 -6.71
N GLU A 265 6.80 20.97 -7.09
CA GLU A 265 6.58 21.40 -8.48
C GLU A 265 7.79 21.18 -9.39
N ASP A 266 9.00 21.14 -8.85
CA ASP A 266 10.20 20.83 -9.59
C ASP A 266 10.20 19.39 -10.14
N LEU A 267 9.45 18.47 -9.51
CA LEU A 267 9.32 17.07 -9.96
C LEU A 267 8.35 16.90 -11.13
N LEU A 268 7.59 17.93 -11.50
CA LEU A 268 6.69 17.86 -12.66
C LEU A 268 7.40 18.01 -14.01
N ARG A 269 8.65 18.47 -13.99
CA ARG A 269 9.47 18.72 -15.19
C ARG A 269 10.17 17.47 -15.69
#